data_AF-A0A7J6TGI1-F1
#
_entry.id   AF-A0A7J6TGI1-F1
#
_cell.length_a   1.000
_cell.length_b   1.000
_cell.length_c   1.000
_cell.angle_alpha   90.00
_cell.angle_beta   90.00
_cell.angle_gamma   90.00
#
_symmetry.space_group_name_H-M   'P 1'
#
loop_
_entity.id
_entity.type
_entity.pdbx_description
1 polymer ?
#
loop_
_entity_poly.entity_id
_entity_poly.type
_entity_poly.pdbx_seq_one_letter_code
_entity_poly.pdbx_strand_id
1 'polypeptide(L)'
;FTDDAIEACVKLSSRYIPSRRLPDSALDAMDEAAARKRIQQGARPSSRVEVTANDVAQTVAQWTGIPLEELTKDESARLLNMEERLDARVIGQKRATSAVARAIRRARVGVRGVGNKRPTACFLFCGPTGVGKTELSKALSDEYFG
;
A
#
# COMPACT_ATOMS: atom_id res chain seq x y z
N PHE A 1 18.71 6.58 -10.97
CA PHE A 1 17.81 6.10 -9.91
C PHE A 1 18.68 5.59 -8.79
N THR A 2 18.36 5.93 -7.55
CA THR A 2 18.94 5.25 -6.39
C THR A 2 18.38 3.83 -6.30
N ASP A 3 19.09 2.91 -5.65
CA ASP A 3 18.62 1.52 -5.48
C ASP A 3 17.25 1.49 -4.78
N ASP A 4 17.08 2.31 -3.75
CA ASP A 4 15.80 2.48 -3.04
C ASP A 4 14.66 2.98 -3.96
N ALA A 5 14.97 3.78 -4.99
CA ALA A 5 13.97 4.24 -5.94
C ALA A 5 13.46 3.11 -6.83
N ILE A 6 14.37 2.22 -7.28
CA ILE A 6 14.02 1.04 -8.07
C ILE A 6 13.16 0.10 -7.21
N GLU A 7 13.56 -0.12 -5.96
CA GLU A 7 12.79 -0.93 -5.03
C GLU A 7 11.39 -0.33 -4.77
N ALA A 8 11.30 0.99 -4.60
CA ALA A 8 10.05 1.72 -4.44
C ALA A 8 9.13 1.58 -5.66
N CYS A 9 9.66 1.63 -6.88
CA CYS A 9 8.87 1.44 -8.12
C CYS A 9 8.13 0.10 -8.10
N VAL A 10 8.79 -0.98 -7.66
CA VAL A 10 8.18 -2.32 -7.59
C VAL A 10 7.23 -2.43 -6.39
N LYS A 11 7.68 -2.03 -5.19
CA LYS A 11 6.91 -2.15 -3.95
C LYS A 11 5.62 -1.32 -3.99
N LEU A 12 5.70 -0.05 -4.37
CA LEU A 12 4.55 0.86 -4.35
C LEU A 12 3.56 0.54 -5.47
N SER A 13 4.03 0.25 -6.69
CA SER A 13 3.13 -0.07 -7.81
C SER A 13 2.34 -1.36 -7.58
N SER A 14 3.01 -2.43 -7.12
CA SER A 14 2.34 -3.70 -6.81
C SER A 14 1.33 -3.61 -5.67
N ARG A 15 1.51 -2.64 -4.76
CA ARG A 15 0.67 -2.48 -3.58
C ARG A 15 -0.52 -1.57 -3.83
N TYR A 16 -0.30 -0.42 -4.47
CA TYR A 16 -1.28 0.66 -4.56
C TYR A 16 -1.89 0.82 -5.95
N ILE A 17 -1.34 0.14 -6.97
CA ILE A 17 -1.85 0.17 -8.35
C ILE A 17 -2.27 -1.26 -8.76
N PRO A 18 -3.23 -1.90 -8.08
CA PRO A 18 -3.61 -3.30 -8.34
C PRO A 18 -4.27 -3.51 -9.71
N SER A 19 -4.70 -2.44 -10.37
CA SER A 19 -5.26 -2.47 -11.72
C SER A 19 -4.23 -2.76 -12.81
N ARG A 20 -2.93 -2.58 -12.53
CA ARG A 20 -1.81 -2.86 -13.43
C ARG A 20 -0.95 -3.98 -12.90
N ARG A 21 -0.27 -4.71 -13.78
CA ARG A 21 0.60 -5.84 -13.39
C ARG A 21 2.06 -5.44 -13.47
N LEU A 22 2.88 -6.05 -12.62
CA LEU A 22 4.32 -6.04 -12.80
C LEU A 22 4.71 -6.82 -14.07
N PRO A 23 5.77 -6.39 -14.78
CA PRO A 23 6.64 -5.25 -14.49
C PRO A 23 6.12 -3.89 -14.99
N ASP A 24 5.06 -3.88 -15.81
CA ASP A 24 4.51 -2.71 -16.50
C ASP A 24 4.24 -1.53 -15.55
N SER A 25 3.53 -1.79 -14.45
CA SER A 25 3.21 -0.76 -13.45
C SER A 25 4.43 -0.13 -12.76
N ALA A 26 5.54 -0.87 -12.67
CA ALA A 26 6.78 -0.36 -12.08
C ALA A 26 7.57 0.47 -13.09
N LEU A 27 7.56 0.09 -14.37
CA LEU A 27 8.18 0.86 -15.45
C LEU A 27 7.47 2.20 -15.64
N ASP A 28 6.13 2.21 -15.63
CA ASP A 28 5.35 3.44 -15.68
C ASP A 28 5.74 4.39 -14.53
N ALA A 29 5.82 3.88 -13.30
CA ALA A 29 6.17 4.68 -12.13
C ALA A 29 7.59 5.24 -12.23
N MET A 30 8.50 4.46 -12.81
CA MET A 30 9.89 4.86 -13.05
C MET A 30 9.96 6.01 -14.08
N ASP A 31 9.30 5.86 -15.23
CA ASP A 31 9.30 6.85 -16.30
C ASP A 31 8.66 8.16 -15.87
N GLU A 32 7.49 8.10 -15.23
CA GLU A 32 6.78 9.29 -14.76
C GLU A 32 7.57 10.03 -13.66
N ALA A 33 8.17 9.30 -12.71
CA ALA A 33 9.01 9.91 -11.67
C ALA A 33 10.24 10.61 -12.27
N ALA A 34 10.88 10.02 -13.28
CA ALA A 34 11.99 10.65 -14.00
C ALA A 34 11.57 11.89 -14.78
N ALA A 35 10.46 11.81 -15.53
CA ALA A 35 9.92 12.91 -16.30
C ALA A 35 9.56 14.09 -15.41
N ARG A 36 8.81 13.84 -14.32
CA ARG A 36 8.43 14.83 -13.32
C ARG A 36 9.65 15.51 -12.69
N LYS A 37 10.64 14.73 -12.27
CA LYS A 37 11.85 15.30 -11.64
C LYS A 37 12.67 16.14 -12.60
N ARG A 38 12.73 15.73 -13.87
CA ARG A 38 13.40 16.49 -14.93
C ARG A 38 12.70 17.82 -15.22
N ILE A 39 11.37 17.86 -15.18
CA ILE A 39 10.59 19.10 -15.31
C ILE A 39 10.86 20.02 -14.12
N GLN A 40 10.87 19.50 -12.89
CA GLN A 40 11.12 20.29 -11.66
C GLN A 40 12.52 20.91 -11.61
N GLN A 41 13.55 20.22 -12.09
CA GLN A 41 14.93 20.72 -12.08
C GLN A 41 15.21 21.77 -13.18
N GLY A 42 14.23 22.05 -14.05
CA GLY A 42 14.38 22.95 -15.19
C GLY A 42 15.20 22.32 -16.31
N ALA A 43 14.93 22.71 -17.55
CA ALA A 43 15.57 22.18 -18.75
C ALA A 43 17.04 22.62 -18.89
N ARG A 44 17.90 22.26 -17.94
CA ARG A 44 19.36 22.31 -18.12
C ARG A 44 19.79 21.02 -18.84
N PRO A 45 20.22 21.09 -20.11
CA PRO A 45 20.43 19.90 -20.94
C PRO A 45 21.58 18.99 -20.47
N SER A 46 22.37 19.37 -19.46
CA SER A 46 23.58 18.65 -19.04
C SER A 46 23.56 18.06 -17.62
N SER A 47 22.53 18.28 -16.81
CA SER A 47 22.49 17.69 -15.46
C SER A 47 21.83 16.30 -15.47
N ARG A 48 22.57 15.29 -15.00
CA ARG A 48 22.00 13.97 -14.69
C ARG A 48 20.96 14.14 -13.58
N VAL A 49 19.72 13.72 -13.85
CA VAL A 49 18.64 13.75 -12.87
C VAL A 49 18.73 12.49 -12.02
N GLU A 50 18.94 12.65 -10.71
CA GLU A 50 18.91 11.55 -9.76
C GLU A 50 17.51 11.40 -9.17
N VAL A 51 16.83 10.29 -9.48
CA VAL A 51 15.50 9.95 -8.94
C VAL A 51 15.66 9.12 -7.66
N THR A 52 14.96 9.53 -6.61
CA THR A 52 14.93 8.94 -5.26
C THR A 52 13.59 8.25 -5.00
N ALA A 53 13.51 7.43 -3.95
CA ALA A 53 12.26 6.76 -3.55
C ALA A 53 11.11 7.74 -3.27
N ASN A 54 11.39 8.94 -2.75
CA ASN A 54 10.38 9.97 -2.51
C ASN A 54 9.75 10.50 -3.82
N ASP A 55 10.53 10.60 -4.90
CA ASP A 55 10.01 11.05 -6.19
C ASP A 55 9.03 10.02 -6.76
N VAL A 56 9.35 8.72 -6.61
CA VAL A 56 8.48 7.61 -6.99
C VAL A 56 7.20 7.62 -6.14
N ALA A 57 7.33 7.81 -4.83
CA ALA A 57 6.18 7.86 -3.93
C ALA A 57 5.25 9.04 -4.24
N GLN A 58 5.78 10.20 -4.63
CA GLN A 58 4.96 11.35 -5.09
C GLN A 58 4.16 11.03 -6.34
N THR A 59 4.75 10.33 -7.31
CA THR A 59 4.07 9.88 -8.52
C THR A 59 2.91 8.93 -8.17
N VAL A 60 3.17 7.92 -7.32
CA VAL A 60 2.14 6.96 -6.92
C VAL A 60 1.03 7.62 -6.10
N ALA A 61 1.36 8.56 -5.21
CA ALA A 61 0.38 9.35 -4.46
C ALA A 61 -0.57 10.10 -5.40
N GLN A 62 -0.02 10.74 -6.44
CA GLN A 62 -0.80 11.49 -7.42
C GLN A 62 -1.78 10.60 -8.19
N TRP A 63 -1.36 9.38 -8.55
CA TRP A 63 -2.22 8.46 -9.29
C TRP A 63 -3.31 7.82 -8.45
N THR A 64 -3.03 7.56 -7.17
CA THR A 64 -3.90 6.78 -6.29
C THR A 64 -4.77 7.67 -5.40
N GLY A 65 -4.40 8.94 -5.22
CA GLY A 65 -5.02 9.85 -4.26
C GLY A 65 -4.63 9.60 -2.80
N ILE A 66 -3.76 8.61 -2.54
CA ILE A 66 -3.30 8.27 -1.19
C ILE A 66 -2.21 9.27 -0.75
N PRO A 67 -2.29 9.87 0.44
CA PRO A 67 -1.29 10.84 0.91
C PRO A 67 0.14 10.27 0.93
N LEU A 68 1.13 11.09 0.59
CA LEU A 68 2.54 10.69 0.52
C LEU A 68 3.05 10.15 1.86
N GLU A 69 2.60 10.75 2.95
CA GLU A 69 2.92 10.34 4.32
C GLU A 69 2.41 8.93 4.62
N GLU A 70 1.35 8.48 3.95
CA GLU A 70 0.83 7.13 4.12
C GLU A 70 1.55 6.09 3.28
N LEU A 71 2.10 6.50 2.13
CA LEU A 71 2.92 5.65 1.26
C LEU A 71 4.34 5.44 1.82
N THR A 72 4.85 6.40 2.59
CA THR A 72 6.22 6.40 3.14
C THR A 72 6.30 5.79 4.55
N LYS A 73 5.16 5.55 5.21
CA LYS A 73 5.11 4.86 6.52
C LYS A 73 5.66 3.44 6.42
N ASP A 74 6.45 3.04 7.43
CA ASP A 74 6.93 1.67 7.55
C ASP A 74 5.75 0.69 7.61
N GLU A 75 5.67 -0.17 6.60
CA GLU A 75 4.60 -1.15 6.47
C GLU A 75 4.60 -2.13 7.63
N SER A 76 5.80 -2.50 8.12
CA SER A 76 5.96 -3.44 9.23
C SER A 76 5.31 -2.89 10.49
N ALA A 77 5.59 -1.62 10.83
CA ALA A 77 4.95 -0.91 11.94
C ALA A 77 3.42 -0.78 11.75
N ARG A 78 2.94 -0.50 10.53
CA ARG A 78 1.50 -0.44 10.24
C ARG A 78 0.83 -1.79 10.49
N LEU A 79 1.44 -2.90 10.06
CA LEU A 79 0.92 -4.25 10.23
C LEU A 79 0.97 -4.74 11.69
N LEU A 80 2.02 -4.39 12.42
CA LEU A 80 2.18 -4.69 13.85
C LEU A 80 1.04 -4.05 14.66
N ASN A 81 0.75 -2.77 14.39
CA ASN A 81 -0.24 -1.99 15.15
C ASN A 81 -1.66 -2.04 14.55
N MET A 82 -1.90 -2.84 13.50
CA MET A 82 -3.20 -2.91 12.80
C MET A 82 -4.34 -3.35 13.73
N GLU A 83 -4.09 -4.35 14.57
CA GLU A 83 -5.12 -4.90 15.47
C GLU A 83 -5.60 -3.87 16.49
N GLU A 84 -4.66 -3.11 17.07
CA GLU A 84 -4.96 -2.05 18.03
C GLU A 84 -5.78 -0.92 17.40
N ARG A 85 -5.45 -0.51 16.16
CA ARG A 85 -6.21 0.52 15.45
C ARG A 85 -7.60 0.04 15.03
N LEU A 86 -7.75 -1.23 14.63
CA LEU A 86 -9.05 -1.83 14.37
C LEU A 86 -9.89 -1.93 15.65
N ASP A 87 -9.27 -2.28 16.78
CA ASP A 87 -9.93 -2.35 18.10
C ASP A 87 -10.42 -0.99 18.58
N ALA A 88 -9.67 0.09 18.28
CA ALA A 88 -10.08 1.46 18.63
C ALA A 88 -11.34 1.91 17.88
N ARG A 89 -11.58 1.39 16.66
CA ARG A 89 -12.77 1.70 15.85
C ARG A 89 -13.92 0.72 16.05
N VAL A 90 -13.63 -0.56 16.25
CA VAL A 90 -14.63 -1.64 16.35
C VAL A 90 -14.69 -2.14 17.79
N ILE A 91 -15.51 -1.47 18.60
CA ILE A 91 -15.62 -1.73 20.03
C ILE A 91 -16.33 -3.07 20.30
N GLY A 92 -15.78 -3.85 21.23
CA GLY A 92 -16.41 -5.09 21.71
C GLY A 92 -16.26 -6.30 20.77
N GLN A 93 -15.48 -6.21 19.68
CA GLN A 93 -15.31 -7.28 18.69
C GLN A 93 -13.86 -7.80 18.58
N LYS A 94 -13.14 -7.90 19.70
CA LYS A 94 -11.72 -8.33 19.80
C LYS A 94 -11.39 -9.59 18.98
N ARG A 95 -12.29 -10.58 18.98
CA ARG A 95 -12.07 -11.82 18.22
C ARG A 95 -12.05 -11.58 16.71
N ALA A 96 -12.91 -10.69 16.21
CA ALA A 96 -13.02 -10.39 14.78
C ALA A 96 -11.83 -9.56 14.31
N THR A 97 -11.48 -8.50 15.05
CA THR A 97 -10.32 -7.62 14.75
C THR A 97 -9.01 -8.42 14.77
N SER A 98 -8.79 -9.26 15.78
CA SER A 98 -7.61 -10.14 15.87
C SER A 98 -7.53 -11.15 14.73
N ALA A 99 -8.67 -11.77 14.36
CA ALA A 99 -8.72 -12.72 13.25
C ALA A 99 -8.36 -12.07 11.90
N VAL A 100 -8.87 -10.86 11.65
CA VAL A 100 -8.58 -10.05 10.46
C VAL A 100 -7.10 -9.67 10.43
N ALA A 101 -6.60 -9.03 11.49
CA ALA A 101 -5.22 -8.55 11.56
C ALA A 101 -4.22 -9.70 11.37
N ARG A 102 -4.45 -10.85 12.01
CA ARG A 102 -3.62 -12.05 11.84
C ARG A 102 -3.65 -12.60 10.41
N ALA A 103 -4.81 -12.61 9.75
CA ALA A 103 -4.91 -13.08 8.36
C ALA A 103 -4.15 -12.16 7.39
N ILE A 104 -4.25 -10.85 7.58
CA ILE A 104 -3.54 -9.85 6.77
C ILE A 104 -2.02 -9.94 6.98
N ARG A 105 -1.55 -10.01 8.24
CA ARG A 105 -0.12 -10.18 8.55
C ARG A 105 0.45 -11.43 7.86
N ARG A 106 -0.25 -12.57 7.94
CA ARG A 106 0.15 -13.81 7.25
C ARG A 106 0.21 -13.68 5.73
N ALA A 107 -0.74 -12.95 5.14
CA ALA A 107 -0.76 -12.72 3.71
C ALA A 107 0.43 -11.89 3.22
N ARG A 108 0.96 -10.99 4.07
CA ARG A 108 2.07 -10.08 3.74
C ARG A 108 3.46 -10.70 3.91
N VAL A 109 3.67 -11.60 4.87
CA VAL A 109 4.97 -12.27 5.09
C VAL A 109 5.32 -13.36 4.07
N GLY A 110 4.74 -13.31 2.86
CA GLY A 110 5.16 -14.18 1.76
C GLY A 110 4.80 -15.66 1.92
N VAL A 111 3.98 -16.07 2.89
CA VAL A 111 3.45 -17.45 3.01
C VAL A 111 2.43 -17.77 1.89
N ARG A 112 2.36 -16.91 0.87
CA ARG A 112 1.60 -17.13 -0.36
C ARG A 112 2.49 -17.89 -1.34
N GLY A 113 2.06 -19.09 -1.71
CA GLY A 113 2.66 -19.81 -2.83
C GLY A 113 2.76 -18.90 -4.06
N VAL A 114 3.98 -18.74 -4.56
CA VAL A 114 4.33 -17.91 -5.73
C VAL A 114 3.42 -18.29 -6.91
N GLY A 115 2.78 -17.31 -7.53
CA GLY A 115 2.00 -17.48 -8.77
C GLY A 115 0.47 -17.51 -8.65
N ASN A 116 -0.12 -17.38 -7.46
CA ASN A 116 -1.57 -17.55 -7.30
C ASN A 116 -2.34 -16.21 -7.21
N LYS A 117 -3.30 -15.97 -8.11
CA LYS A 117 -4.19 -14.79 -8.19
C LYS A 117 -5.23 -14.72 -7.04
N ARG A 118 -4.84 -15.06 -5.81
CA ARG A 118 -5.77 -15.13 -4.67
C ARG A 118 -5.87 -13.77 -3.95
N PRO A 119 -7.09 -13.34 -3.57
CA PRO A 119 -7.29 -12.14 -2.75
C PRO A 119 -6.44 -12.16 -1.48
N THR A 120 -5.99 -10.99 -0.98
CA THR A 120 -5.17 -10.85 0.26
C THR A 120 -5.74 -11.66 1.42
N ALA A 121 -7.04 -11.55 1.62
CA ALA A 121 -7.81 -12.40 2.51
C ALA A 121 -9.25 -12.42 2.00
N CYS A 122 -9.98 -13.48 2.33
CA CYS A 122 -11.41 -13.57 2.10
C CYS A 122 -12.07 -13.76 3.48
N PHE A 123 -13.01 -12.87 3.81
CA PHE A 123 -13.68 -12.87 5.09
C PHE A 123 -15.18 -12.99 4.89
N LEU A 124 -15.83 -13.75 5.78
CA LEU A 124 -17.28 -13.75 5.94
C LEU A 124 -17.59 -13.28 7.36
N PHE A 125 -18.18 -12.09 7.48
CA PHE A 125 -18.61 -11.54 8.77
C PHE A 125 -20.08 -11.92 9.02
N CYS A 126 -20.31 -12.73 10.06
CA CYS A 126 -21.64 -13.18 10.46
C CYS A 126 -22.04 -12.55 11.79
N GLY A 127 -23.33 -12.23 11.95
CA GLY A 127 -23.90 -11.69 13.18
C GLY A 127 -25.13 -10.81 12.92
N PRO A 128 -25.87 -10.38 13.96
CA PRO A 128 -27.05 -9.53 13.83
C PRO A 128 -26.69 -8.11 13.33
N THR A 129 -27.67 -7.32 12.92
CA THR A 129 -27.45 -5.93 12.48
C THR A 129 -26.89 -5.06 13.62
N GLY A 130 -26.15 -4.00 13.29
CA GLY A 130 -25.61 -3.05 14.27
C GLY A 130 -24.37 -3.48 15.06
N VAL A 131 -23.88 -4.72 14.92
CA VAL A 131 -22.72 -5.22 15.72
C VAL A 131 -21.33 -4.82 15.19
N GLY A 132 -21.25 -3.98 14.16
CA GLY A 132 -19.96 -3.49 13.64
C GLY A 132 -19.36 -4.26 12.46
N LYS A 133 -20.09 -5.17 11.80
CA LYS A 133 -19.61 -5.89 10.59
C LYS A 133 -19.17 -4.94 9.47
N THR A 134 -20.02 -3.97 9.13
CA THR A 134 -19.74 -2.97 8.09
C THR A 134 -18.63 -2.03 8.52
N GLU A 135 -18.60 -1.64 9.80
CA GLU A 135 -17.56 -0.77 10.34
C GLU A 135 -16.19 -1.45 10.29
N LEU A 136 -16.11 -2.75 10.61
CA LEU A 136 -14.87 -3.51 10.49
C LEU A 136 -14.35 -3.57 9.05
N SER A 137 -15.23 -3.69 8.05
CA SER A 137 -14.83 -3.63 6.64
C SER A 137 -14.30 -2.24 6.25
N LYS A 138 -14.94 -1.17 6.72
CA LYS A 138 -14.49 0.21 6.47
C LYS A 138 -13.15 0.49 7.16
N ALA A 139 -13.07 0.18 8.46
CA ALA A 139 -11.85 0.32 9.24
C ALA A 139 -10.69 -0.47 8.64
N LEU A 140 -10.94 -1.70 8.17
CA LEU A 140 -9.94 -2.49 7.46
C LEU A 140 -9.51 -1.84 6.13
N SER A 141 -10.45 -1.27 5.38
CA SER A 141 -10.13 -0.59 4.12
C SER A 141 -9.19 0.58 4.35
N ASP A 142 -9.56 1.47 5.26
CA ASP A 142 -8.76 2.65 5.62
C ASP A 142 -7.40 2.22 6.21
N GLU A 143 -7.38 1.17 7.04
CA GLU A 143 -6.14 0.66 7.64
C GLU A 143 -5.23 -0.09 6.68
N TYR A 144 -5.75 -0.63 5.58
CA TYR A 144 -4.97 -1.46 4.66
C TYR A 144 -4.53 -0.69 3.41
N PHE A 145 -5.43 0.13 2.85
CA PHE A 145 -5.18 0.88 1.63
C PHE A 145 -4.70 2.31 1.90
N GLY A 146 -5.10 2.92 3.02
CA GLY A 146 -4.98 4.37 3.22
C GLY A 146 -6.30 5.02 2.85
#